data_AF-A0A1H7BSD5-F1
#
_entry.id   AF-A0A1H7BSD5-F1
#
_cell.length_a   1.000
_cell.length_b   1.000
_cell.length_c   1.000
_cell.angle_alpha   90.00
_cell.angle_beta   90.00
_cell.angle_gamma   90.00
#
_symmetry.space_group_name_H-M   'P 1'
#
loop_
_entity.id
_entity.type
_entity.pdbx_description
1 polymer ?
#
loop_
_entity_poly.entity_id
_entity_poly.type
_entity_poly.pdbx_seq_one_letter_code
_entity_poly.pdbx_strand_id
1 'polypeptide(L)'
;MTDSREALREVWNADPGHPDRGPLPAVRARLRRGRRARAAAAVVALCSVVGTAVFAVATAQYGDPPAQVTVPPASPAAPELRGLPSYLRPVDPTEAVLRMARPQIVPIGTRSAYEGVGPVSRVVVVFDFEAPLGLPGEPREVRVPIGAQALATDDAATSTAYLSAWAPDGRSWFMAVTADESEVRSSTLDSLIEVNLS
;
A
#
# COMPACT_ATOMS: atom_id res chain seq x y z
N MET A 1 -11.60 -21.63 -15.71
CA MET A 1 -11.15 -20.20 -15.70
C MET A 1 -10.98 -19.72 -14.24
N THR A 2 -10.20 -20.44 -13.43
CA THR A 2 -10.05 -20.20 -11.98
C THR A 2 -8.62 -19.84 -11.56
N ASP A 3 -7.62 -20.09 -12.41
CA ASP A 3 -6.20 -19.87 -12.11
C ASP A 3 -5.83 -18.42 -11.77
N SER A 4 -6.37 -17.43 -12.49
CA SER A 4 -5.92 -16.05 -12.31
C SER A 4 -6.33 -15.45 -10.96
N ARG A 5 -7.52 -15.80 -10.46
CA ARG A 5 -7.98 -15.33 -9.15
C ARG A 5 -7.25 -16.01 -8.01
N GLU A 6 -6.96 -17.30 -8.17
CA GLU A 6 -6.25 -18.09 -7.17
C GLU A 6 -4.77 -17.68 -7.09
N ALA A 7 -4.11 -17.50 -8.23
CA ALA A 7 -2.75 -16.96 -8.29
C ALA A 7 -2.65 -15.53 -7.72
N LEU A 8 -3.62 -14.66 -8.00
CA LEU A 8 -3.66 -13.31 -7.42
C LEU A 8 -3.90 -13.35 -5.91
N ARG A 9 -4.76 -14.26 -5.44
CA ARG A 9 -5.01 -14.47 -4.01
C ARG A 9 -3.73 -14.95 -3.31
N GLU A 10 -2.96 -15.86 -3.90
CA GLU A 10 -1.66 -16.29 -3.35
C GLU A 10 -0.66 -15.13 -3.25
N VAL A 11 -0.53 -14.32 -4.31
CA VAL A 11 0.35 -13.14 -4.33
C VAL A 11 -0.06 -12.11 -3.28
N TRP A 12 -1.35 -11.97 -3.01
CA TRP A 12 -1.87 -10.97 -2.07
C TRP A 12 -1.97 -11.43 -0.62
N ASN A 13 -2.08 -12.74 -0.39
CA ASN A 13 -2.06 -13.34 0.94
C ASN A 13 -0.64 -13.64 1.43
N ALA A 14 0.35 -13.62 0.53
CA ALA A 14 1.74 -13.51 0.96
C ALA A 14 1.90 -12.21 1.74
N ASP A 15 2.12 -12.34 3.05
CA ASP A 15 2.49 -11.26 3.98
C ASP A 15 3.56 -10.35 3.32
N PRO A 16 3.65 -9.05 3.64
CA PRO A 16 4.70 -8.18 3.11
C PRO A 16 6.03 -8.50 3.82
N GLY A 17 6.51 -9.73 3.64
CA GLY A 17 7.87 -10.12 3.91
C GLY A 17 8.75 -9.38 2.93
N HIS A 18 9.49 -8.41 3.45
CA HIS A 18 10.53 -7.63 2.77
C HIS A 18 11.28 -8.50 1.73
N PRO A 19 11.07 -8.30 0.42
CA PRO A 19 12.02 -8.85 -0.53
C PRO A 19 13.27 -8.00 -0.42
N ASP A 20 14.30 -8.59 0.19
CA ASP A 20 15.67 -8.08 0.19
C ASP A 20 16.19 -8.08 -1.26
N ARG A 21 15.84 -7.03 -2.01
CA ARG A 21 16.32 -6.78 -3.36
C ARG A 21 16.73 -5.32 -3.48
N GLY A 22 18.04 -5.13 -3.49
CA GLY A 22 18.70 -3.83 -3.58
C GLY A 22 18.18 -2.97 -4.76
N PRO A 23 18.28 -1.64 -4.64
CA PRO A 23 17.59 -0.73 -5.54
C PRO A 23 18.20 -0.72 -6.96
N LEU A 24 17.32 -0.81 -7.97
CA LEU A 24 17.65 -0.69 -9.38
C LEU A 24 18.14 0.74 -9.73
N PRO A 25 19.13 0.88 -10.65
CA PRO A 25 19.91 2.10 -10.83
C PRO A 25 19.21 3.26 -11.58
N ALA A 26 18.02 3.07 -12.14
CA ALA A 26 17.44 4.03 -13.08
C ALA A 26 16.77 5.27 -12.44
N VAL A 27 16.38 5.21 -11.15
CA VAL A 27 15.65 6.31 -10.48
C VAL A 27 16.60 7.30 -9.79
N ARG A 28 17.89 6.95 -9.61
CA ARG A 28 18.89 7.83 -8.97
C ARG A 28 19.33 9.02 -9.84
N ALA A 29 19.12 8.96 -11.15
CA ALA A 29 19.63 9.99 -12.05
C ALA A 29 18.82 11.30 -12.02
N ARG A 30 17.50 11.24 -11.77
CA ARG A 30 16.62 12.42 -11.88
C ARG A 30 16.46 13.21 -10.58
N LEU A 31 16.76 12.60 -9.43
CA LEU A 31 16.69 13.27 -8.11
C LEU A 31 17.97 14.03 -7.73
N ARG A 32 19.06 13.94 -8.52
CA ARG A 32 20.36 14.59 -8.20
C ARG A 32 20.50 16.06 -8.62
N ARG A 33 19.51 16.68 -9.27
CA ARG A 33 19.60 18.09 -9.72
C ARG A 33 19.04 19.14 -8.73
N GLY A 34 18.45 18.73 -7.61
CA GLY A 34 17.64 19.64 -6.78
C GLY A 34 18.12 19.99 -5.37
N ARG A 35 19.16 19.36 -4.79
CA ARG A 35 19.59 19.67 -3.41
C ARG A 35 21.11 19.63 -3.24
N ARG A 36 21.76 20.75 -3.58
CA ARG A 36 23.07 21.13 -3.03
C ARG A 36 22.84 22.07 -1.85
N ALA A 37 22.84 21.55 -0.62
CA ALA A 37 23.23 22.30 0.58
C ALA A 37 23.25 21.38 1.82
N ARG A 38 24.48 21.08 2.26
CA ARG A 38 24.94 20.94 3.65
C ARG A 38 24.10 20.12 4.64
N ALA A 39 24.64 18.96 5.01
CA ALA A 39 24.93 18.64 6.41
C ALA A 39 26.01 17.55 6.47
N ALA A 40 27.13 17.89 7.09
CA ALA A 40 28.25 17.00 7.36
C ALA A 40 27.90 16.07 8.53
N ALA A 41 28.20 14.78 8.40
CA ALA A 41 28.33 13.87 9.53
C ALA A 41 29.43 12.85 9.23
N ALA A 42 30.32 12.72 10.20
CA ALA A 42 31.63 12.08 10.17
C ALA A 42 31.56 10.54 10.09
N VAL A 43 32.52 9.94 9.37
CA VAL A 43 32.91 8.53 9.55
C VAL A 43 34.42 8.42 9.44
N VAL A 44 35.07 8.10 10.57
CA VAL A 44 36.41 7.48 10.67
C VAL A 44 36.20 6.38 11.73
N ALA A 45 35.90 5.14 11.34
CA ALA A 45 36.78 4.07 10.89
C ALA A 45 37.42 3.23 12.03
N LEU A 46 37.28 1.90 11.87
CA LEU A 46 38.08 0.79 12.42
C LEU A 46 37.97 0.41 13.91
N CYS A 47 37.51 -0.82 14.19
CA CYS A 47 38.39 -1.96 14.49
C CYS A 47 37.62 -3.28 14.73
N SER A 48 38.38 -4.35 14.54
CA SER A 48 38.08 -5.75 14.22
C SER A 48 37.95 -6.72 15.40
N VAL A 49 37.10 -7.75 15.22
CA VAL A 49 37.32 -9.21 15.46
C VAL A 49 37.46 -9.73 16.91
N VAL A 50 37.03 -11.01 17.04
CA VAL A 50 37.19 -12.01 18.14
C VAL A 50 35.90 -12.17 18.97
N GLY A 51 35.29 -13.36 19.12
CA GLY A 51 35.70 -14.71 18.73
C GLY A 51 34.58 -15.74 18.94
N THR A 52 34.75 -16.87 18.27
CA THR A 52 34.00 -18.12 18.40
C THR A 52 34.51 -18.97 19.58
N ALA A 53 33.63 -19.51 20.42
CA ALA A 53 33.64 -20.90 20.91
C ALA A 53 32.54 -21.12 21.99
N VAL A 54 31.52 -21.92 21.68
CA VAL A 54 31.27 -23.29 22.23
C VAL A 54 30.98 -23.34 23.73
N PHE A 55 29.74 -23.70 24.09
CA PHE A 55 29.49 -24.76 25.09
C PHE A 55 28.13 -25.40 24.82
N ALA A 56 28.14 -26.71 24.59
CA ALA A 56 26.98 -27.58 24.56
C ALA A 56 27.06 -28.56 25.73
N VAL A 57 25.88 -29.09 26.10
CA VAL A 57 25.61 -30.26 26.99
C VAL A 57 25.63 -29.89 28.49
N ALA A 58 24.61 -30.17 29.34
CA ALA A 58 23.85 -31.42 29.53
C ALA A 58 22.47 -31.17 30.18
N THR A 59 21.38 -31.71 29.62
CA THR A 59 20.58 -32.86 30.13
C THR A 59 19.35 -32.55 31.00
N ALA A 60 18.18 -32.76 30.37
CA ALA A 60 17.00 -33.49 30.85
C ALA A 60 16.48 -33.24 32.28
N GLN A 61 15.36 -32.52 32.40
CA GLN A 61 14.25 -32.91 33.30
C GLN A 61 12.89 -32.61 32.65
N TYR A 62 12.00 -33.56 32.91
CA TYR A 62 10.61 -33.72 32.54
C TYR A 62 9.74 -32.47 32.82
N GLY A 63 8.88 -32.12 31.86
CA GLY A 63 7.81 -31.14 32.03
C GLY A 63 7.27 -30.71 30.67
N ASP A 64 6.05 -31.11 30.33
CA ASP A 64 5.34 -30.62 29.14
C ASP A 64 5.43 -29.08 29.07
N PRO A 65 5.90 -28.48 27.96
CA PRO A 65 5.76 -27.05 27.77
C PRO A 65 4.26 -26.75 27.62
N PRO A 66 3.68 -25.77 28.34
CA PRO A 66 2.33 -25.33 28.03
C PRO A 66 2.30 -24.91 26.56
N ALA A 67 1.29 -25.37 25.83
CA ALA A 67 1.06 -25.00 24.44
C ALA A 67 1.21 -23.47 24.31
N GLN A 68 2.35 -23.02 23.79
CA GLN A 68 2.53 -21.64 23.43
C GLN A 68 1.60 -21.42 22.25
N VAL A 69 0.42 -20.88 22.56
CA VAL A 69 -0.42 -20.23 21.57
C VAL A 69 0.45 -19.13 20.99
N THR A 70 1.11 -19.42 19.88
CA THR A 70 1.75 -18.43 19.04
C THR A 70 0.60 -17.56 18.52
N VAL A 71 0.23 -16.54 19.28
CA VAL A 71 -0.62 -15.47 18.79
C VAL A 71 0.13 -14.92 17.57
N PRO A 72 -0.47 -14.93 16.37
CA PRO A 72 0.16 -14.32 15.21
C PRO A 72 0.55 -12.89 15.60
N PRO A 73 1.74 -12.40 15.23
CA PRO A 73 2.05 -10.99 15.43
C PRO A 73 0.91 -10.20 14.81
N ALA A 74 0.28 -9.32 15.60
CA ALA A 74 -0.77 -8.45 15.11
C ALA A 74 -0.20 -7.70 13.90
N SER A 75 -0.68 -8.03 12.70
CA SER A 75 -0.35 -7.29 11.50
C SER A 75 -0.55 -5.81 11.83
N PRO A 76 0.38 -4.92 11.42
CA PRO A 76 0.22 -3.50 11.67
C PRO A 76 -1.16 -3.08 11.17
N ALA A 77 -1.96 -2.46 12.05
CA ALA A 77 -3.28 -1.99 11.69
C ALA A 77 -3.13 -1.09 10.46
N ALA A 78 -3.75 -1.50 9.34
CA ALA A 78 -3.67 -0.75 8.10
C ALA A 78 -4.17 0.68 8.36
N PRO A 79 -3.53 1.73 7.80
CA PRO A 79 -3.98 3.08 8.00
C PRO A 79 -5.45 3.22 7.58
N GLU A 80 -6.25 3.84 8.42
CA GLU A 80 -7.66 4.08 8.13
C GLU A 80 -7.82 5.33 7.25
N LEU A 81 -8.64 5.20 6.20
CA LEU A 81 -8.99 6.31 5.34
C LEU A 81 -9.98 7.23 6.06
N ARG A 82 -9.71 8.53 6.08
CA ARG A 82 -10.58 9.55 6.68
C ARG A 82 -11.56 10.10 5.64
N GLY A 83 -12.70 10.63 6.10
CA GLY A 83 -13.68 11.30 5.23
C GLY A 83 -14.53 10.36 4.38
N LEU A 84 -14.58 9.06 4.73
CA LEU A 84 -15.43 8.09 4.04
C LEU A 84 -16.92 8.41 4.20
N PRO A 85 -17.73 8.16 3.16
CA PRO A 85 -19.19 8.12 3.30
C PRO A 85 -19.63 7.22 4.46
N SER A 86 -20.56 7.70 5.29
CA SER A 86 -20.94 7.07 6.56
C SER A 86 -21.57 5.68 6.45
N TYR A 87 -22.09 5.33 5.27
CA TYR A 87 -22.66 4.02 4.96
C TYR A 87 -21.62 2.98 4.54
N LEU A 88 -20.38 3.40 4.26
CA LEU A 88 -19.29 2.47 3.96
C LEU A 88 -18.75 1.86 5.25
N ARG A 89 -18.53 0.55 5.23
CA ARG A 89 -17.98 -0.22 6.36
C ARG A 89 -16.68 -0.90 5.95
N PRO A 90 -15.71 -1.03 6.87
CA PRO A 90 -14.51 -1.80 6.62
C PRO A 90 -14.86 -3.24 6.25
N VAL A 91 -14.18 -3.77 5.24
CA VAL A 91 -14.28 -5.17 4.80
C VAL A 91 -12.89 -5.75 4.61
N ASP A 92 -12.80 -7.06 4.38
CA ASP A 92 -11.53 -7.70 4.04
C ASP A 92 -10.95 -7.10 2.73
N PRO A 93 -9.74 -6.54 2.76
CA PRO A 93 -9.18 -5.84 1.62
C PRO A 93 -8.83 -6.78 0.46
N THR A 94 -8.44 -8.03 0.73
CA THR A 94 -8.13 -9.00 -0.32
C THR A 94 -9.40 -9.41 -1.06
N GLU A 95 -10.48 -9.73 -0.34
CA GLU A 95 -11.77 -10.08 -0.94
C GLU A 95 -12.41 -8.89 -1.68
N ALA A 96 -12.25 -7.66 -1.17
CA ALA A 96 -12.74 -6.47 -1.86
C ALA A 96 -12.00 -6.23 -3.18
N VAL A 97 -10.68 -6.37 -3.20
CA VAL A 97 -9.87 -6.27 -4.42
C VAL A 97 -10.25 -7.35 -5.42
N LEU A 98 -10.35 -8.62 -5.01
CA LEU A 98 -10.72 -9.74 -5.89
C LEU A 98 -12.10 -9.57 -6.55
N ARG A 99 -12.99 -8.81 -5.92
CA ARG A 99 -14.33 -8.46 -6.45
C ARG A 99 -14.32 -7.24 -7.37
N MET A 100 -13.22 -6.51 -7.50
CA MET A 100 -13.09 -5.45 -8.50
C MET A 100 -13.09 -6.03 -9.92
N ALA A 101 -13.48 -5.21 -10.89
CA ALA A 101 -13.45 -5.61 -12.30
C ALA A 101 -12.02 -5.78 -12.84
N ARG A 102 -11.06 -5.01 -12.30
CA ARG A 102 -9.64 -5.03 -12.68
C ARG A 102 -8.73 -5.17 -11.45
N PRO A 103 -8.76 -6.31 -10.76
CA PRO A 103 -8.02 -6.47 -9.50
C PRO A 103 -6.50 -6.37 -9.71
N GLN A 104 -5.99 -6.68 -10.90
CA GLN A 104 -4.59 -6.57 -11.30
C GLN A 104 -4.02 -5.14 -11.37
N ILE A 105 -4.87 -4.11 -11.33
CA ILE A 105 -4.43 -2.71 -11.31
C ILE A 105 -4.10 -2.25 -9.88
N VAL A 106 -4.66 -2.94 -8.87
CA VAL A 106 -4.41 -2.60 -7.47
C VAL A 106 -2.99 -3.04 -7.10
N PRO A 107 -2.13 -2.12 -6.65
CA PRO A 107 -0.76 -2.44 -6.32
C PRO A 107 -0.67 -3.27 -5.03
N ILE A 108 0.45 -3.96 -4.87
CA ILE A 108 0.78 -4.65 -3.62
C ILE A 108 1.21 -3.59 -2.59
N GLY A 109 0.74 -3.72 -1.37
CA GLY A 109 1.05 -2.84 -0.25
C GLY A 109 0.10 -3.04 0.92
N THR A 110 0.15 -2.13 1.88
CA THR A 110 -0.77 -2.10 3.02
C THR A 110 -2.12 -1.61 2.55
N ARG A 111 -3.15 -2.44 2.66
CA ARG A 111 -4.46 -2.21 2.03
C ARG A 111 -5.56 -2.05 3.06
N SER A 112 -6.48 -1.12 2.79
CA SER A 112 -7.76 -0.99 3.48
C SER A 112 -8.87 -0.95 2.44
N ALA A 113 -10.00 -1.59 2.72
CA ALA A 113 -11.15 -1.58 1.83
C ALA A 113 -12.45 -1.35 2.59
N TYR A 114 -13.38 -0.70 1.90
CA TYR A 114 -14.66 -0.30 2.44
C TYR A 114 -15.75 -0.55 1.40
N GLU A 115 -16.89 -1.07 1.85
CA GLU A 115 -18.04 -1.35 1.00
C GLU A 115 -19.35 -0.92 1.67
N GLY A 116 -20.36 -0.65 0.86
CA GLY A 116 -21.68 -0.28 1.35
C GLY A 116 -22.74 -0.32 0.25
N VAL A 117 -23.99 -0.21 0.69
CA VAL A 117 -25.17 -0.16 -0.20
C VAL A 117 -25.57 1.30 -0.33
N GLY A 118 -24.83 2.04 -1.15
CA GLY A 118 -25.06 3.46 -1.42
C GLY A 118 -24.52 3.86 -2.79
N PRO A 119 -24.55 5.16 -3.12
CA PRO A 119 -24.06 5.65 -4.41
C PRO A 119 -22.63 5.22 -4.71
N VAL A 120 -21.77 5.19 -3.69
CA VAL A 120 -20.43 4.59 -3.75
C VAL A 120 -20.52 3.17 -3.22
N SER A 121 -20.24 2.18 -4.07
CA SER A 121 -20.36 0.77 -3.66
C SER A 121 -19.09 0.25 -3.00
N ARG A 122 -17.92 0.80 -3.37
CA ARG A 122 -16.62 0.34 -2.88
C ARG A 122 -15.56 1.44 -2.90
N VAL A 123 -14.70 1.44 -1.89
CA VAL A 123 -13.44 2.19 -1.85
C VAL A 123 -12.31 1.24 -1.44
N VAL A 124 -11.25 1.17 -2.23
CA VAL A 124 -10.01 0.46 -1.89
C VAL A 124 -8.89 1.47 -1.84
N VAL A 125 -8.06 1.43 -0.79
CA VAL A 125 -6.84 2.23 -0.66
C VAL A 125 -5.64 1.34 -0.41
N VAL A 126 -4.52 1.67 -1.04
CA VAL A 126 -3.21 1.06 -0.77
C VAL A 126 -2.24 2.16 -0.36
N PHE A 127 -1.53 1.93 0.74
CA PHE A 127 -0.49 2.81 1.26
C PHE A 127 0.89 2.24 0.97
N ASP A 128 1.85 3.14 0.79
CA ASP A 128 3.29 2.83 0.69
C ASP A 128 3.59 1.75 -0.36
N PHE A 129 3.12 2.00 -1.58
CA PHE A 129 3.15 1.05 -2.68
C PHE A 129 4.21 1.43 -3.73
N GLU A 130 4.62 0.46 -4.54
CA GLU A 130 5.50 0.72 -5.69
C GLU A 130 4.68 1.26 -6.87
N ALA A 131 5.13 2.35 -7.49
CA ALA A 131 4.36 3.09 -8.49
C ALA A 131 3.78 2.18 -9.59
N PRO A 132 2.49 2.32 -9.95
CA PRO A 132 1.88 1.44 -10.94
C PRO A 132 2.37 1.85 -12.33
N LEU A 133 2.38 0.91 -13.28
CA LEU A 133 2.78 1.17 -14.67
C LEU A 133 1.84 2.16 -15.40
N GLY A 134 0.69 2.45 -14.84
CA GLY A 134 -0.32 3.39 -15.34
C GLY A 134 -1.68 3.12 -14.69
N LEU A 135 -2.63 4.01 -14.92
CA LEU A 135 -4.03 3.83 -14.50
C LEU A 135 -4.92 3.71 -15.74
N PRO A 136 -5.95 2.82 -15.73
CA PRO A 136 -6.89 2.68 -16.83
C PRO A 136 -7.89 3.83 -16.86
N GLY A 137 -8.53 4.04 -18.01
CA GLY A 137 -9.56 5.07 -18.17
C GLY A 137 -9.01 6.41 -18.65
N GLU A 138 -9.88 7.42 -18.68
CA GLU A 138 -9.53 8.75 -19.16
C GLU A 138 -8.81 9.54 -18.05
N PRO A 139 -7.67 10.18 -18.34
CA PRO A 139 -6.99 11.06 -17.40
C PRO A 139 -7.91 12.20 -16.96
N ARG A 140 -7.90 12.51 -15.67
CA ARG A 140 -8.62 13.65 -15.10
C ARG A 140 -7.72 14.50 -14.23
N GLU A 141 -7.99 15.80 -14.21
CA GLU A 141 -7.34 16.72 -13.30
C GLU A 141 -7.92 16.59 -11.89
N VAL A 142 -7.04 16.62 -10.90
CA VAL A 142 -7.37 16.64 -9.48
C VAL A 142 -6.52 17.68 -8.78
N ARG A 143 -7.07 18.29 -7.74
CA ARG A 143 -6.33 19.25 -6.91
C ARG A 143 -5.64 18.48 -5.80
N VAL A 144 -4.33 18.61 -5.72
CA VAL A 144 -3.52 18.06 -4.62
C VAL A 144 -2.71 19.17 -3.95
N PRO A 145 -2.27 18.97 -2.70
CA PRO A 145 -1.45 19.95 -2.00
C PRO A 145 -0.12 20.23 -2.69
N ILE A 146 0.45 21.38 -2.36
CA ILE A 146 1.69 21.87 -2.97
C ILE A 146 2.81 20.83 -2.78
N GLY A 147 3.40 20.40 -3.89
CA GLY A 147 4.53 19.47 -3.92
C GLY A 147 4.14 18.00 -3.97
N ALA A 148 2.86 17.67 -3.82
CA ALA A 148 2.35 16.34 -4.15
C ALA A 148 2.21 16.18 -5.67
N GLN A 149 2.43 14.95 -6.14
CA GLN A 149 2.12 14.55 -7.52
C GLN A 149 0.95 13.59 -7.49
N ALA A 150 0.03 13.73 -8.43
CA ALA A 150 -1.07 12.80 -8.57
C ALA A 150 -1.39 12.52 -10.04
N LEU A 151 -1.75 11.27 -10.29
CA LEU A 151 -2.39 10.81 -11.51
C LEU A 151 -3.76 10.30 -11.11
N ALA A 152 -4.82 10.87 -11.68
CA ALA A 152 -6.17 10.40 -11.49
C ALA A 152 -6.77 10.04 -12.85
N THR A 153 -7.56 8.97 -12.88
CA THR A 153 -8.29 8.56 -14.07
C THR A 153 -9.71 8.17 -13.73
N ASP A 154 -10.58 8.19 -14.72
CA ASP A 154 -11.94 7.69 -14.61
C ASP A 154 -12.21 6.60 -15.67
N ASP A 155 -12.43 5.36 -15.22
CA ASP A 155 -12.77 4.21 -16.08
C ASP A 155 -14.28 3.97 -16.04
N ALA A 156 -15.00 4.66 -16.94
CA ALA A 156 -16.44 4.51 -17.09
C ALA A 156 -16.87 3.07 -17.41
N ALA A 157 -16.01 2.27 -18.05
CA ALA A 157 -16.32 0.87 -18.39
C ALA A 157 -16.41 -0.04 -17.16
N THR A 158 -15.76 0.36 -16.06
CA THR A 158 -15.78 -0.39 -14.78
C THR A 158 -16.41 0.40 -13.64
N SER A 159 -17.06 1.53 -13.95
CA SER A 159 -17.63 2.44 -12.96
C SER A 159 -16.65 2.74 -11.82
N THR A 160 -15.36 2.90 -12.13
CA THR A 160 -14.29 3.04 -11.12
C THR A 160 -13.35 4.17 -11.48
N ALA A 161 -13.16 5.10 -10.55
CA ALA A 161 -12.16 6.14 -10.63
C ALA A 161 -10.91 5.70 -9.85
N TYR A 162 -9.73 5.97 -10.41
CA TYR A 162 -8.46 5.58 -9.81
C TYR A 162 -7.63 6.82 -9.50
N LEU A 163 -6.81 6.72 -8.46
CA LEU A 163 -5.82 7.72 -8.07
C LEU A 163 -4.52 7.01 -7.72
N SER A 164 -3.40 7.57 -8.16
CA SER A 164 -2.07 7.34 -7.61
C SER A 164 -1.48 8.68 -7.23
N ALA A 165 -1.11 8.82 -5.96
CA ALA A 165 -0.56 10.06 -5.41
C ALA A 165 0.75 9.79 -4.67
N TRP A 166 1.67 10.75 -4.78
CA TRP A 166 2.98 10.74 -4.11
C TRP A 166 3.17 12.06 -3.39
N ALA A 167 3.31 11.99 -2.07
CA ALA A 167 3.61 13.16 -1.25
C ALA A 167 5.11 13.48 -1.26
N PRO A 168 5.48 14.74 -0.99
CA PRO A 168 6.89 15.14 -0.92
C PRO A 168 7.65 14.51 0.26
N ASP A 169 6.94 13.97 1.25
CA ASP A 169 7.51 13.24 2.39
C ASP A 169 7.85 11.77 2.07
N GLY A 170 7.53 11.30 0.85
CA GLY A 170 7.80 9.95 0.38
C GLY A 170 6.65 8.96 0.54
N ARG A 171 5.53 9.35 1.17
CA ARG A 171 4.33 8.52 1.24
C ARG A 171 3.66 8.43 -0.13
N SER A 172 3.02 7.30 -0.37
CA SER A 172 2.25 7.06 -1.60
C SER A 172 0.89 6.44 -1.29
N TRP A 173 -0.10 6.83 -2.09
CA TRP A 173 -1.47 6.35 -1.99
C TRP A 173 -1.99 5.93 -3.34
N PHE A 174 -2.55 4.74 -3.40
CA PHE A 174 -3.44 4.33 -4.48
C PHE A 174 -4.86 4.33 -3.94
N MET A 175 -5.82 4.88 -4.68
CA MET A 175 -7.23 4.77 -4.34
C MET A 175 -8.03 4.30 -5.56
N ALA A 176 -9.00 3.42 -5.34
CA ALA A 176 -10.01 3.04 -6.31
C ALA A 176 -11.40 3.28 -5.70
N VAL A 177 -12.21 4.09 -6.36
CA VAL A 177 -13.57 4.47 -5.94
C VAL A 177 -14.56 3.96 -6.98
N THR A 178 -15.43 3.04 -6.57
CA THR A 178 -16.47 2.46 -7.45
C THR A 178 -17.83 3.11 -7.17
N ALA A 179 -18.40 3.76 -8.18
CA ALA A 179 -19.77 4.29 -8.17
C ALA A 179 -20.31 4.37 -9.60
N ASP A 180 -21.60 4.09 -9.79
CA ASP A 180 -22.21 4.06 -11.13
C ASP A 180 -22.22 5.45 -11.78
N GLU A 181 -22.53 6.48 -11.00
CA GLU A 181 -22.57 7.86 -11.47
C GLU A 181 -21.17 8.50 -11.46
N SER A 182 -20.76 9.09 -12.58
CA SER A 182 -19.44 9.71 -12.74
C SER A 182 -19.23 10.93 -11.83
N GLU A 183 -20.27 11.72 -11.61
CA GLU A 183 -20.24 12.88 -10.71
C GLU A 183 -20.05 12.44 -9.24
N VAL A 184 -20.72 11.37 -8.82
CA VAL A 184 -20.56 10.78 -7.49
C VAL A 184 -19.16 10.21 -7.30
N ARG A 185 -18.63 9.46 -8.28
CA ARG A 185 -17.23 8.99 -8.23
C ARG A 185 -16.26 10.15 -8.09
N SER A 186 -16.45 11.17 -8.92
CA SER A 186 -15.49 12.27 -9.03
C SER A 186 -15.45 13.10 -7.74
N SER A 187 -16.62 13.49 -7.25
CA SER A 187 -16.77 14.24 -6.00
C SER A 187 -16.29 13.46 -4.77
N THR A 188 -16.55 12.16 -4.72
CA THR A 188 -16.05 11.30 -3.64
C THR A 188 -14.53 11.22 -3.67
N LEU A 189 -13.93 11.00 -4.84
CA LEU A 189 -12.48 10.95 -4.98
C LEU A 189 -11.83 12.28 -4.56
N ASP A 190 -12.38 13.40 -5.00
CA ASP A 190 -11.88 14.73 -4.66
C ASP A 190 -11.97 15.01 -3.16
N SER A 191 -13.07 14.61 -2.52
CA SER A 191 -13.23 14.72 -1.06
C SER A 191 -12.23 13.86 -0.30
N LEU A 192 -11.96 12.64 -0.77
CA LEU A 192 -10.96 11.76 -0.16
C LEU A 192 -9.54 12.30 -0.34
N ILE A 193 -9.23 12.89 -1.50
CA ILE A 193 -7.96 13.59 -1.75
C ILE A 193 -7.80 14.75 -0.78
N GLU A 194 -8.81 15.62 -0.67
CA GLU A 194 -8.77 16.80 0.19
C GLU A 194 -8.51 16.41 1.65
N VAL A 195 -9.14 15.34 2.15
CA VAL A 195 -9.03 14.95 3.56
C VAL A 195 -7.76 14.15 3.88
N ASN A 196 -7.23 13.37 2.93
CA ASN A 196 -6.14 12.42 3.22
C ASN A 196 -4.78 12.84 2.66
N LEU A 197 -4.75 13.71 1.65
CA LEU A 197 -3.50 14.15 1.04
C LEU A 197 -3.04 15.53 1.52
N SER A 198 -3.92 16.32 2.16
CA SER A 198 -3.67 17.67 2.71
C SER A 198 -2.66 17.74 3.86
#